data_AF-A0A2N1U6X2-F1
#
_entry.id   AF-A0A2N1U6X2-F1
#
_cell.length_a   1.000
_cell.length_b   1.000
_cell.length_c   1.000
_cell.angle_alpha   90.00
_cell.angle_beta   90.00
_cell.angle_gamma   90.00
#
_symmetry.space_group_name_H-M   'P 1'
#
loop_
_entity.id
_entity.type
_entity.pdbx_description
1 polymer ?
#
loop_
_entity_poly.entity_id
_entity_poly.type
_entity_poly.pdbx_seq_one_letter_code
_entity_poly.pdbx_strand_id
1 'polypeptide(L)'
;MLFVFLALFAYAATWLQWKTPISDYDPDAYQGTPISIDDASEKTLFEQLRLQEVHQNYQTSYLDLVQRISQTDTTKINIQSDRDLFKPYARARADYQESLDKVEEYEKDFRVKCFARMRSLILAVLFYDRKTGTRMTKFNAEKLLEVGALQEIPMCPRGGSYSIIYKDGRRLFHCSIHGTLRN
;
A
#
# COMPACT_ATOMS: atom_id res chain seq x y z
N MET A 1 55.89 2.49 -19.18
CA MET A 1 55.79 2.65 -17.71
C MET A 1 54.37 2.79 -17.16
N LEU A 2 53.38 3.22 -17.95
CA LEU A 2 51.97 3.35 -17.49
C LEU A 2 51.26 2.02 -17.18
N PHE A 3 51.59 0.93 -17.88
CA PHE A 3 50.93 -0.37 -17.69
C PHE A 3 51.28 -1.10 -16.39
N VAL A 4 52.47 -0.86 -15.82
CA VAL A 4 52.90 -1.50 -14.56
C VAL A 4 52.19 -0.87 -13.35
N PHE A 5 51.92 0.43 -13.41
CA PHE A 5 51.17 1.14 -12.35
C PHE A 5 49.70 0.71 -12.27
N LEU A 6 49.05 0.46 -13.41
CA LEU A 6 47.67 -0.02 -13.45
C LEU A 6 47.54 -1.44 -12.88
N ALA A 7 48.51 -2.32 -13.14
CA ALA A 7 48.51 -3.68 -12.60
C ALA A 7 48.68 -3.71 -11.08
N LEU A 8 49.55 -2.85 -10.52
CA LEU A 8 49.74 -2.72 -9.08
C LEU A 8 48.49 -2.14 -8.37
N PHE A 9 47.81 -1.19 -9.00
CA PHE A 9 46.55 -0.64 -8.46
C PHE A 9 45.41 -1.68 -8.44
N ALA A 10 45.29 -2.49 -9.51
CA ALA A 10 44.27 -3.54 -9.57
C ALA A 10 44.50 -4.64 -8.52
N TYR A 11 45.76 -5.00 -8.27
CA TYR A 11 46.13 -5.98 -7.25
C TYR A 11 45.92 -5.44 -5.82
N ALA A 12 46.22 -4.15 -5.58
CA ALA A 12 45.95 -3.51 -4.28
C ALA A 12 44.45 -3.37 -3.99
N ALA A 13 43.63 -3.08 -5.00
CA ALA A 13 42.18 -2.94 -4.85
C ALA A 13 41.49 -4.28 -4.51
N THR A 14 41.94 -5.37 -5.13
CA THR A 14 41.42 -6.72 -4.84
C THR A 14 41.85 -7.22 -3.46
N TRP A 15 43.03 -6.82 -2.97
CA TRP A 15 43.47 -7.16 -1.60
C TRP A 15 42.68 -6.42 -0.52
N LEU A 16 42.18 -5.19 -0.79
CA LEU A 16 41.37 -4.44 0.17
C LEU A 16 39.93 -4.96 0.29
N GLN A 17 39.34 -5.47 -0.80
CA GLN A 17 37.96 -5.99 -0.79
C GLN A 17 37.78 -7.27 0.03
N TRP A 18 38.85 -8.03 0.29
CA TRP A 18 38.79 -9.26 1.10
C TRP A 18 38.80 -9.02 2.63
N LYS A 19 38.99 -7.77 3.09
CA LYS A 19 39.08 -7.45 4.52
C LYS A 19 37.83 -6.80 5.12
N THR A 20 36.74 -6.63 4.37
CA THR A 20 35.48 -6.22 4.97
C THR A 20 34.81 -7.42 5.61
N PRO A 21 34.69 -7.50 6.95
CA PRO A 21 33.89 -8.54 7.57
C PRO A 21 32.46 -8.39 7.04
N ILE A 22 31.89 -9.50 6.57
CA ILE A 22 30.46 -9.58 6.28
C ILE A 22 29.78 -9.35 7.63
N SER A 23 29.04 -8.25 7.76
CA SER A 23 28.23 -7.99 8.95
C SER A 23 27.29 -9.17 9.13
N ASP A 24 27.38 -9.86 10.27
CA ASP A 24 26.42 -10.89 10.62
C ASP A 24 25.02 -10.26 10.60
N TYR A 25 24.10 -10.94 9.90
CA TYR A 25 22.72 -10.54 9.82
C TYR A 25 22.07 -10.73 11.20
N ASP A 26 21.83 -9.61 11.90
CA ASP A 26 21.13 -9.58 13.18
C ASP A 26 19.63 -9.32 12.94
N PRO A 27 18.75 -10.31 13.12
CA PRO A 27 17.31 -10.15 12.91
C PRO A 27 16.64 -9.23 13.96
N ASP A 28 17.29 -8.98 15.10
CA ASP A 28 16.69 -8.26 16.23
C ASP A 28 17.04 -6.76 16.27
N ALA A 29 17.98 -6.32 15.43
CA ALA A 29 18.39 -4.91 15.32
C ALA A 29 17.27 -3.94 14.84
N TYR A 30 16.11 -4.47 14.42
CA TYR A 30 14.95 -3.70 13.95
C TYR A 30 13.74 -3.75 14.89
N GLN A 31 13.88 -4.22 16.14
CA GLN A 31 12.80 -4.10 17.12
C GLN A 31 12.68 -2.64 17.61
N GLY A 32 11.94 -1.84 16.84
CA GLY A 32 11.63 -0.46 17.17
C GLY A 32 10.82 -0.32 18.47
N THR A 33 11.00 0.80 19.15
CA THR A 33 10.23 1.20 20.34
C THR A 33 8.73 1.21 20.06
N PRO A 34 7.88 0.79 21.02
CA PRO A 34 6.44 0.72 20.83
C PRO A 34 5.87 2.12 20.60
N ILE A 35 5.34 2.33 19.40
CA ILE A 35 4.56 3.51 19.05
C ILE A 35 3.17 3.33 19.68
N SER A 36 2.64 4.35 20.35
CA SER A 36 1.24 4.36 20.77
C SER A 36 0.37 4.64 19.55
N ILE A 37 -0.51 3.70 19.18
CA ILE A 37 -1.25 3.73 17.91
C ILE A 37 -2.75 3.77 18.20
N ASP A 38 -3.47 4.72 17.59
CA ASP A 38 -4.94 4.79 17.63
C ASP A 38 -5.57 3.64 16.80
N ASP A 39 -6.69 3.07 17.27
CA ASP A 39 -7.35 1.85 16.79
C ASP A 39 -7.57 1.71 15.25
N ALA A 40 -7.60 2.81 14.49
CA ALA A 40 -7.79 2.77 13.04
C ALA A 40 -6.50 2.46 12.27
N SER A 41 -5.32 2.83 12.81
CA SER A 41 -4.02 2.60 12.17
C SER A 41 -3.38 1.27 12.55
N GLU A 42 -3.77 0.67 13.69
CA GLU A 42 -3.31 -0.67 14.08
C GLU A 42 -3.70 -1.72 13.03
N LYS A 43 -4.98 -1.74 12.62
CA LYS A 43 -5.45 -2.69 11.61
C LYS A 43 -4.67 -2.57 10.32
N THR A 44 -4.38 -1.35 9.87
CA THR A 44 -3.61 -1.14 8.63
C THR A 44 -2.17 -1.64 8.73
N LEU A 45 -1.54 -1.53 9.90
CA LEU A 45 -0.16 -1.96 10.10
C LEU A 45 -0.05 -3.48 10.24
N PHE A 46 -0.95 -4.11 11.00
CA PHE A 46 -1.02 -5.58 11.07
C PHE A 46 -1.36 -6.21 9.72
N GLU A 47 -2.27 -5.61 8.95
CA GLU A 47 -2.59 -6.06 7.58
C GLU A 47 -1.35 -5.98 6.68
N GLN A 48 -0.57 -4.89 6.79
CA GLN A 48 0.64 -4.69 6.01
C GLN A 48 1.72 -5.71 6.35
N LEU A 49 1.91 -6.00 7.65
CA LEU A 49 2.83 -7.04 8.10
C LEU A 49 2.40 -8.43 7.60
N ARG A 50 1.11 -8.74 7.69
CA ARG A 50 0.55 -9.99 7.17
C ARG A 50 0.74 -10.11 5.67
N LEU A 51 0.49 -9.04 4.91
CA LEU A 51 0.71 -9.04 3.46
C LEU A 51 2.18 -9.26 3.12
N GLN A 52 3.10 -8.65 3.88
CA GLN A 52 4.53 -8.83 3.72
C GLN A 52 4.94 -10.29 3.98
N GLU A 53 4.44 -10.90 5.06
CA GLU A 53 4.68 -12.30 5.38
C GLU A 53 4.18 -13.24 4.27
N VAL A 54 2.94 -13.07 3.82
CA VAL A 54 2.37 -13.89 2.74
C VAL A 54 3.14 -13.69 1.43
N HIS A 55 3.59 -12.47 1.14
CA HIS A 55 4.42 -12.18 -0.02
C HIS A 55 5.79 -12.88 0.04
N GLN A 56 6.46 -12.86 1.20
CA GLN A 56 7.72 -13.56 1.41
C GLN A 56 7.55 -15.07 1.26
N ASN A 57 6.48 -15.63 1.79
CA ASN A 57 6.14 -17.05 1.62
C ASN A 57 5.89 -17.41 0.15
N TYR A 58 5.17 -16.56 -0.58
CA TYR A 58 4.98 -16.73 -2.02
C TYR A 58 6.31 -16.74 -2.78
N GLN A 59 7.18 -15.76 -2.54
CA GLN A 59 8.51 -15.69 -3.18
C GLN A 59 9.37 -16.91 -2.85
N THR A 60 9.41 -17.31 -1.58
CA THR A 60 10.18 -18.48 -1.12
C THR A 60 9.67 -19.76 -1.77
N SER A 61 8.35 -19.94 -1.85
CA SER A 61 7.74 -21.10 -2.51
C SER A 61 8.04 -21.17 -4.01
N TYR A 62 8.17 -20.02 -4.66
CA TYR A 62 8.55 -19.93 -6.07
C TYR A 62 10.01 -20.33 -6.29
N LEU A 63 10.92 -19.83 -5.45
CA LEU A 63 12.34 -20.18 -5.53
C LEU A 63 12.57 -21.69 -5.26
N ASP A 64 11.89 -22.24 -4.25
CA ASP A 64 11.91 -23.69 -3.95
C ASP A 64 11.38 -24.50 -5.15
N LEU A 65 10.29 -24.07 -5.78
CA LEU A 65 9.77 -24.72 -6.98
C LEU A 65 10.81 -24.73 -8.12
N VAL A 66 11.43 -23.58 -8.42
CA VAL A 66 12.46 -23.47 -9.47
C VAL A 66 13.65 -24.38 -9.17
N GLN A 67 14.10 -24.39 -7.92
CA GLN A 67 15.19 -25.26 -7.48
C GLN A 67 14.83 -26.74 -7.65
N ARG A 68 13.63 -27.16 -7.24
CA ARG A 68 13.19 -28.55 -7.40
C ARG A 68 13.06 -28.94 -8.86
N ILE A 69 12.50 -28.08 -9.72
CA ILE A 69 12.46 -28.31 -11.18
C ILE A 69 13.87 -28.54 -11.73
N SER A 70 14.86 -27.75 -11.29
CA SER A 70 16.25 -27.90 -11.76
C SER A 70 16.91 -29.21 -11.30
N GLN A 71 16.45 -29.79 -10.19
CA GLN A 71 16.96 -31.03 -9.61
C GLN A 71 16.20 -32.28 -10.09
N THR A 72 15.02 -32.10 -10.72
CA THR A 72 14.21 -33.22 -11.22
C THR A 72 14.81 -33.81 -12.49
N ASP A 73 14.99 -35.13 -12.50
CA ASP A 73 15.41 -35.89 -13.67
C ASP A 73 14.28 -35.94 -14.70
N THR A 74 14.44 -35.19 -15.80
CA THR A 74 13.44 -35.07 -16.87
C THR A 74 13.29 -36.33 -17.72
N THR A 75 14.10 -37.37 -17.48
CA THR A 75 14.05 -38.62 -18.26
C THR A 75 12.96 -39.59 -17.80
N LYS A 76 12.42 -39.42 -16.59
CA LYS A 76 11.34 -40.26 -16.04
C LYS A 76 10.13 -39.39 -15.66
N ILE A 77 9.11 -39.39 -16.51
CA ILE A 77 7.86 -38.67 -16.25
C ILE A 77 7.07 -39.43 -15.18
N ASN A 78 6.88 -38.80 -14.02
CA ASN A 78 6.00 -39.30 -12.97
C ASN A 78 4.96 -38.23 -12.64
N ILE A 79 3.77 -38.41 -13.22
CA ILE A 79 2.64 -37.47 -13.13
C ILE A 79 2.24 -37.16 -11.68
N GLN A 80 2.42 -38.11 -10.76
CA GLN A 80 2.06 -37.93 -9.34
C GLN A 80 3.06 -37.00 -8.64
N SER A 81 4.37 -37.27 -8.79
CA SER A 81 5.42 -36.41 -8.21
C SER A 81 5.42 -35.02 -8.85
N ASP A 82 5.12 -34.94 -10.14
CA ASP A 82 5.03 -33.67 -10.85
C ASP A 82 3.86 -32.83 -10.32
N ARG A 83 2.70 -33.43 -10.01
CA ARG A 83 1.62 -32.71 -9.33
C ARG A 83 2.01 -32.24 -7.94
N ASP A 84 2.69 -33.09 -7.17
CA ASP A 84 3.09 -32.76 -5.80
C ASP A 84 4.14 -31.65 -5.74
N LEU A 85 5.00 -31.54 -6.75
CA LEU A 85 5.97 -30.47 -6.95
C LEU A 85 5.34 -29.08 -6.92
N PHE A 86 4.20 -28.89 -7.61
CA PHE A 86 3.54 -27.59 -7.72
C PHE A 86 2.59 -27.26 -6.57
N LYS A 87 2.20 -28.24 -5.72
CA LYS A 87 1.21 -28.03 -4.65
C LYS A 87 1.60 -26.91 -3.66
N PRO A 88 2.84 -26.85 -3.12
CA PRO A 88 3.21 -25.80 -2.18
C PRO A 88 3.12 -24.40 -2.79
N TYR A 89 3.66 -24.23 -4.00
CA TYR A 89 3.59 -22.97 -4.75
C TYR A 89 2.14 -22.57 -5.06
N ALA A 90 1.31 -23.52 -5.51
CA ALA A 90 -0.09 -23.25 -5.82
C ALA A 90 -0.88 -22.76 -4.60
N ARG A 91 -0.62 -23.32 -3.42
CA ARG A 91 -1.20 -22.85 -2.15
C ARG A 91 -0.72 -21.45 -1.80
N ALA A 92 0.59 -21.22 -1.76
CA ALA A 92 1.16 -19.92 -1.42
C ALA A 92 0.69 -18.81 -2.39
N ARG A 93 0.52 -19.14 -3.68
CA ARG A 93 -0.07 -18.23 -4.67
C ARG A 93 -1.53 -17.90 -4.35
N ALA A 94 -2.34 -18.90 -3.99
CA ALA A 94 -3.74 -18.70 -3.65
C ALA A 94 -3.88 -17.83 -2.40
N ASP A 95 -3.08 -18.09 -1.36
CA ASP A 95 -3.07 -17.32 -0.11
C ASP A 95 -2.66 -15.87 -0.35
N TYR A 96 -1.67 -15.64 -1.22
CA TYR A 96 -1.25 -14.29 -1.63
C TYR A 96 -2.35 -13.56 -2.39
N GLN A 97 -2.99 -14.23 -3.36
CA GLN A 97 -4.10 -13.65 -4.11
C GLN A 97 -5.27 -13.29 -3.18
N GLU A 98 -5.65 -14.17 -2.26
CA GLU A 98 -6.70 -13.90 -1.28
C GLU A 98 -6.38 -12.67 -0.41
N SER A 99 -5.11 -12.52 -0.03
CA SER A 99 -4.67 -11.36 0.75
C SER A 99 -4.77 -10.05 -0.06
N LEU A 100 -4.44 -10.09 -1.35
CA LEU A 100 -4.63 -8.94 -2.24
C LEU A 100 -6.11 -8.59 -2.43
N ASP A 101 -6.96 -9.59 -2.61
CA ASP A 101 -8.40 -9.41 -2.81
C ASP A 101 -9.05 -8.76 -1.57
N LYS A 102 -8.63 -9.15 -0.36
CA LYS A 102 -9.07 -8.53 0.90
C LYS A 102 -8.67 -7.05 0.99
N VAL A 103 -7.42 -6.73 0.64
CA VAL A 103 -6.95 -5.33 0.62
C VAL A 103 -7.77 -4.51 -0.36
N GLU A 104 -8.08 -5.05 -1.55
CA GLU A 104 -8.93 -4.37 -2.53
C GLU A 104 -10.37 -4.17 -2.03
N GLU A 105 -10.94 -5.16 -1.34
CA GLU A 105 -12.27 -5.05 -0.74
C GLU A 105 -12.33 -3.94 0.32
N TYR A 106 -11.31 -3.83 1.19
CA TYR A 106 -11.23 -2.75 2.15
C TYR A 106 -11.11 -1.38 1.46
N GLU A 107 -10.30 -1.25 0.42
CA GLU A 107 -10.21 -0.02 -0.38
C GLU A 107 -11.56 0.38 -1.00
N LYS A 108 -12.33 -0.61 -1.49
CA LYS A 108 -13.69 -0.38 -2.01
C LYS A 108 -14.62 0.14 -0.90
N ASP A 109 -14.61 -0.48 0.28
CA ASP A 109 -15.44 -0.04 1.41
C ASP A 109 -15.08 1.38 1.88
N PHE A 110 -13.78 1.69 2.01
CA PHE A 110 -13.32 3.03 2.35
C PHE A 110 -13.73 4.07 1.30
N ARG A 111 -13.67 3.72 0.02
CA ARG A 111 -14.13 4.59 -1.08
C ARG A 111 -15.63 4.85 -0.99
N VAL A 112 -16.45 3.83 -0.75
CA VAL A 112 -17.90 3.96 -0.59
C VAL A 112 -18.25 4.87 0.59
N LYS A 113 -17.61 4.66 1.74
CA LYS A 113 -17.77 5.51 2.94
C LYS A 113 -17.35 6.95 2.67
N CYS A 114 -16.23 7.16 1.99
CA CYS A 114 -15.77 8.48 1.59
C CYS A 114 -16.78 9.17 0.66
N PHE A 115 -17.34 8.45 -0.31
CA PHE A 115 -18.31 8.99 -1.26
C PHE A 115 -19.64 9.32 -0.60
N ALA A 116 -20.08 8.52 0.36
CA ALA A 116 -21.24 8.84 1.20
C ALA A 116 -21.03 10.15 1.98
N ARG A 117 -19.86 10.33 2.60
CA ARG A 117 -19.50 11.59 3.31
C ARG A 117 -19.48 12.79 2.36
N MET A 118 -18.91 12.64 1.15
CA MET A 118 -18.94 13.70 0.15
C MET A 118 -20.35 14.09 -0.29
N ARG A 119 -21.29 13.12 -0.40
CA ARG A 119 -22.69 13.44 -0.69
C ARG A 119 -23.31 14.30 0.41
N SER A 120 -23.06 13.99 1.69
CA SER A 120 -23.50 14.83 2.81
C SER A 120 -22.89 16.24 2.75
N LEU A 121 -21.62 16.36 2.40
CA LEU A 121 -20.96 17.66 2.22
C LEU A 121 -21.56 18.48 1.07
N ILE A 122 -21.93 17.84 -0.04
CA ILE A 122 -22.65 18.51 -1.14
C ILE A 122 -23.95 19.11 -0.62
N LEU A 123 -24.73 18.35 0.15
CA LEU A 123 -25.99 18.82 0.73
C LEU A 123 -25.78 19.99 1.70
N ALA A 124 -24.77 19.90 2.57
CA ALA A 124 -24.42 20.98 3.50
C ALA A 124 -24.05 22.28 2.77
N VAL A 125 -23.28 22.19 1.70
CA VAL A 125 -22.91 23.34 0.87
C VAL A 125 -24.11 23.92 0.14
N LEU A 126 -25.00 23.08 -0.41
CA LEU A 126 -26.23 23.56 -1.03
C LEU A 126 -27.17 24.25 -0.02
N PHE A 127 -27.22 23.75 1.21
CA PHE A 127 -27.95 24.40 2.30
C PHE A 127 -27.35 25.78 2.64
N TYR A 128 -26.03 25.87 2.77
CA TYR A 128 -25.33 27.13 2.98
C TYR A 128 -25.63 28.15 1.87
N ASP A 129 -25.55 27.73 0.61
CA ASP A 129 -25.82 28.61 -0.54
C ASP A 129 -27.24 29.17 -0.49
N ARG A 130 -28.22 28.32 -0.14
CA ARG A 130 -29.62 28.74 -0.02
C ARG A 130 -29.84 29.69 1.15
N LYS A 131 -29.21 29.43 2.29
CA LYS A 131 -29.39 30.21 3.53
C LYS A 131 -28.71 31.59 3.45
N THR A 132 -27.56 31.67 2.81
CA THR A 132 -26.77 32.91 2.73
C THR A 132 -26.96 33.68 1.43
N GLY A 133 -27.60 33.09 0.43
CA GLY A 133 -27.70 33.64 -0.93
C GLY A 133 -26.35 33.72 -1.67
N THR A 134 -25.27 33.21 -1.06
CA THR A 134 -23.91 33.31 -1.59
C THR A 134 -23.37 31.92 -1.91
N ARG A 135 -22.83 31.75 -3.13
CA ARG A 135 -22.30 30.46 -3.57
C ARG A 135 -20.94 30.18 -2.94
N MET A 136 -20.82 29.08 -2.19
CA MET A 136 -19.54 28.60 -1.69
C MET A 136 -18.68 28.05 -2.84
N THR A 137 -17.59 28.76 -3.15
CA THR A 137 -16.65 28.42 -4.24
C THR A 137 -15.43 27.63 -3.76
N LYS A 138 -15.01 27.86 -2.51
CA LYS A 138 -13.96 27.10 -1.83
C LYS A 138 -14.58 26.40 -0.65
N PHE A 139 -14.22 25.13 -0.44
CA PHE A 139 -14.69 24.39 0.72
C PHE A 139 -14.20 25.06 2.00
N ASN A 140 -15.13 25.38 2.90
CA ASN A 140 -14.83 25.89 4.23
C ASN A 140 -15.78 25.22 5.23
N ALA A 141 -15.23 24.33 6.06
CA ALA A 141 -16.01 23.55 7.02
C ALA A 141 -16.53 24.39 8.19
N GLU A 142 -15.76 25.39 8.64
CA GLU A 142 -16.14 26.28 9.75
C GLU A 142 -17.41 27.05 9.43
N LYS A 143 -17.51 27.62 8.22
CA LYS A 143 -18.73 28.30 7.75
C LYS A 143 -19.93 27.38 7.71
N LEU A 144 -19.72 26.09 7.44
CA LEU A 144 -20.81 25.10 7.43
C LEU A 144 -21.26 24.74 8.85
N LEU A 145 -20.36 24.72 9.83
CA LEU A 145 -20.70 24.57 11.24
C LEU A 145 -21.47 25.80 11.75
N GLU A 146 -20.98 27.01 11.46
CA GLU A 146 -21.60 28.27 11.89
C GLU A 146 -23.06 28.41 11.45
N VAL A 147 -23.37 28.01 10.21
CA VAL A 147 -24.75 28.06 9.72
C VAL A 147 -25.61 26.87 10.17
N GLY A 148 -25.05 25.91 10.90
CA GLY A 148 -25.69 24.68 11.34
C GLY A 148 -25.94 23.67 10.22
N ALA A 149 -25.18 23.75 9.12
CA ALA A 149 -25.26 22.78 8.01
C ALA A 149 -24.56 21.46 8.35
N LEU A 150 -23.61 21.50 9.28
CA LEU A 150 -22.89 20.35 9.81
C LEU A 150 -22.92 20.39 11.34
N GLN A 151 -22.92 19.20 11.96
CA GLN A 151 -22.72 19.06 13.42
C GLN A 151 -21.24 18.88 13.76
N GLU A 152 -20.53 18.13 12.91
CA GLU A 152 -19.10 17.87 13.01
C GLU A 152 -18.45 17.95 11.62
N ILE A 153 -17.13 18.15 11.58
CA ILE A 153 -16.38 18.16 10.33
C ILE A 153 -16.12 16.71 9.91
N PRO A 154 -16.75 16.20 8.84
CA PRO A 154 -16.50 14.83 8.42
C PRO A 154 -15.07 14.73 7.89
N MET A 155 -14.33 13.76 8.40
CA MET A 155 -13.01 13.40 7.90
C MET A 155 -13.13 12.29 6.85
N CYS A 156 -12.13 12.13 5.98
CA CYS A 156 -12.07 10.93 5.13
C CYS A 156 -11.71 9.70 5.99
N PRO A 157 -12.27 8.50 5.73
CA PRO A 157 -11.90 7.28 6.47
C PRO A 157 -10.41 6.94 6.45
N ARG A 158 -9.69 7.41 5.42
CA ARG A 158 -8.24 7.25 5.25
C ARG A 158 -7.44 8.50 5.68
N GLY A 159 -8.05 9.46 6.38
CA GLY A 159 -7.38 10.68 6.85
C GLY A 159 -7.18 11.77 5.78
N GLY A 160 -7.73 11.59 4.58
CA GLY A 160 -7.72 12.60 3.52
C GLY A 160 -8.57 13.83 3.82
N SER A 161 -8.22 14.94 3.17
CA SER A 161 -8.95 16.21 3.18
C SER A 161 -9.98 16.31 2.04
N TYR A 162 -11.04 17.09 2.28
CA TYR A 162 -12.07 17.40 1.29
C TYR A 162 -11.89 18.80 0.71
N SER A 163 -12.21 18.96 -0.56
CA SER A 163 -12.11 20.24 -1.29
C SER A 163 -13.18 20.34 -2.37
N ILE A 164 -13.42 21.58 -2.83
CA ILE A 164 -14.26 21.88 -3.99
C ILE A 164 -13.36 22.34 -5.12
N ILE A 165 -13.46 21.67 -6.26
CA ILE A 165 -12.78 22.03 -7.51
C ILE A 165 -13.82 22.57 -8.47
N TYR A 166 -13.52 23.69 -9.12
CA TYR A 166 -14.33 24.22 -10.21
C TYR A 166 -13.77 23.76 -11.54
N LYS A 167 -14.59 23.05 -12.31
CA LYS A 167 -14.26 22.64 -13.67
C LYS A 167 -15.51 22.76 -14.55
N ASP A 168 -15.37 23.39 -15.71
CA ASP A 168 -16.44 23.52 -16.71
C ASP A 168 -17.74 24.14 -16.12
N GLY A 169 -17.61 25.13 -15.23
CA GLY A 169 -18.73 25.78 -14.55
C GLY A 169 -19.42 24.93 -13.46
N ARG A 170 -18.96 23.70 -13.25
CA ARG A 170 -19.50 22.76 -12.25
C ARG A 170 -18.62 22.73 -11.01
N ARG A 171 -19.27 22.58 -9.84
CA ARG A 171 -18.61 22.27 -8.58
C ARG A 171 -18.41 20.77 -8.47
N LEU A 172 -17.16 20.35 -8.32
CA LEU A 172 -16.78 18.97 -8.12
C LEU A 172 -16.22 18.82 -6.70
N PHE A 173 -16.79 17.91 -5.92
CA PHE A 173 -16.26 17.58 -4.61
C PHE A 173 -15.15 16.54 -4.75
N HIS A 174 -14.03 16.82 -4.12
CA HIS A 174 -12.80 16.06 -4.27
C HIS A 174 -12.21 15.70 -2.90
N CYS A 175 -11.83 14.44 -2.76
CA CYS A 175 -11.00 13.93 -1.67
C CYS A 175 -9.57 13.72 -2.17
N SER A 176 -8.58 14.15 -1.39
CA SER A 176 -7.15 13.98 -1.74
C SER A 176 -6.69 12.52 -1.89
N ILE A 177 -7.44 11.57 -1.35
CA ILE A 177 -7.12 10.13 -1.42
C ILE A 177 -8.01 9.42 -2.45
N HIS A 178 -9.34 9.55 -2.33
CA HIS A 178 -10.29 8.79 -3.16
C HIS A 178 -10.73 9.52 -4.43
N GLY A 179 -10.20 10.72 -4.67
CA GLY A 179 -10.48 11.50 -5.87
C GLY A 179 -11.83 12.20 -5.84
N THR A 180 -12.32 12.50 -7.04
CA THR A 180 -13.54 13.29 -7.24
C THR A 180 -14.77 12.40 -7.31
N LEU A 181 -15.83 12.78 -6.60
CA LEU A 181 -17.13 12.14 -6.78
C LEU A 181 -17.64 12.44 -8.20
N ARG A 182 -17.64 11.42 -9.06
CA ARG A 182 -18.28 11.45 -10.37
C ARG A 182 -19.58 10.67 -10.26
N ASN A 183 -20.69 11.27 -10.71
CA ASN A 183 -21.92 10.53 -10.98
C ASN A 183 -21.74 9.63 -12.19
#